data_AF-A0A8J4S4F6-F1
#
_entry.id   AF-A0A8J4S4F6-F1
#
_cell.length_a   1.000
_cell.length_b   1.000
_cell.length_c   1.000
_cell.angle_alpha   90.00
_cell.angle_beta   90.00
_cell.angle_gamma   90.00
#
_symmetry.space_group_name_H-M   'P 1'
#
loop_
_entity.id
_entity.type
_entity.pdbx_description
1 polymer ?
#
loop_
_entity_poly.entity_id
_entity_poly.type
_entity_poly.pdbx_seq_one_letter_code
_entity_poly.pdbx_strand_id
1 'polypeptide(L)'
;MGALLEPTESPLSTINPRNRYDTFPHLNDDVDKTKRHFTDVASTPGTTSFWSRLLFSYANPLVALGNTRQLHSEDLWELEGELRSTTAFEEFNGHYERHGKSIFKGMATAYGGEFLLWGLVVLFSTACNLVAPVVLHHVVDTLSVADIDLNNLSVWLGMFFASRFVNAILSIQMYYALEMIAIRLTVTLKTLLFQKAMRRNIQTKNDSNVVDISNLISTDVNNVLWAAFQVNKLWVIPIQITVAVWMLYAVIGFAAFAGLAVIAVSMLASFVIARFSGIAFVDIMKRKDDRLSAIKEVFSAIQIVKLNAWEDKFADKIHKLRVVELSAVKRFLYLGAVNITILWSSPLVVSAVSFAVYAIIMEKTLTAAKVFTALALFNVLRDPL
;
A
#
# COMPACT_ATOMS: atom_id res chain seq x y z
N MET A 1 -0.74 -15.27 -103.58
CA MET A 1 -1.27 -16.39 -104.39
C MET A 1 -1.39 -17.59 -103.46
N GLY A 2 -2.63 -17.99 -103.10
CA GLY A 2 -2.99 -19.16 -102.27
C GLY A 2 -2.54 -19.10 -100.80
N ALA A 3 -3.35 -18.77 -99.80
CA ALA A 3 -4.60 -19.39 -99.32
C ALA A 3 -4.43 -20.83 -98.81
N LEU A 4 -5.16 -21.13 -97.72
CA LEU A 4 -5.54 -22.43 -97.12
C LEU A 4 -4.70 -22.82 -95.88
N LEU A 5 -5.20 -23.05 -94.67
CA LEU A 5 -6.55 -23.30 -94.12
C LEU A 5 -6.51 -23.11 -92.57
N GLU A 6 -7.54 -22.50 -91.99
CA GLU A 6 -8.07 -22.82 -90.63
C GLU A 6 -8.96 -24.08 -90.74
N PRO A 7 -9.36 -24.84 -89.66
CA PRO A 7 -9.71 -24.39 -88.30
C PRO A 7 -9.28 -25.38 -87.16
N THR A 8 -9.41 -25.06 -85.86
CA THR A 8 -10.54 -25.52 -85.01
C THR A 8 -10.42 -25.00 -83.55
N GLU A 9 -11.45 -24.26 -83.14
CA GLU A 9 -12.15 -24.11 -81.84
C GLU A 9 -11.43 -24.18 -80.46
N SER A 10 -11.39 -23.00 -79.79
CA SER A 10 -11.86 -22.60 -78.43
C SER A 10 -11.51 -23.41 -77.14
N PRO A 11 -11.66 -22.85 -75.90
CA PRO A 11 -11.96 -21.47 -75.51
C PRO A 11 -11.01 -20.88 -74.43
N LEU A 12 -11.17 -19.58 -74.19
CA LEU A 12 -10.52 -18.77 -73.16
C LEU A 12 -10.59 -19.38 -71.75
N SER A 13 -9.47 -19.36 -71.02
CA SER A 13 -9.50 -19.11 -69.58
C SER A 13 -8.33 -18.22 -69.15
N THR A 14 -8.67 -17.28 -68.30
CA THR A 14 -7.92 -16.12 -67.82
C THR A 14 -6.63 -16.50 -67.09
N ILE A 15 -5.48 -16.01 -67.57
CA ILE A 15 -4.21 -16.09 -66.86
C ILE A 15 -4.21 -15.07 -65.72
N ASN A 16 -4.17 -15.59 -64.50
CA ASN A 16 -4.02 -14.89 -63.24
C ASN A 16 -2.53 -14.61 -62.98
N PRO A 17 -2.05 -13.36 -62.84
CA PRO A 17 -0.69 -13.11 -62.38
C PRO A 17 -0.71 -12.79 -60.89
N ARG A 18 -0.81 -13.81 -60.04
CA ARG A 18 -0.28 -13.73 -58.68
C ARG A 18 0.95 -14.59 -58.59
N ASN A 19 2.10 -13.94 -58.74
CA ASN A 19 3.35 -14.46 -58.22
C ASN A 19 4.01 -13.33 -57.44
N ARG A 20 3.73 -13.28 -56.13
CA ARG A 20 4.46 -12.43 -55.18
C ARG A 20 4.90 -13.35 -54.05
N TYR A 21 6.17 -13.74 -54.14
CA TYR A 21 7.00 -14.47 -53.18
C TYR A 21 6.39 -14.71 -51.79
N ASP A 22 5.88 -15.92 -51.56
CA ASP A 22 5.62 -16.48 -50.23
C ASP A 22 6.93 -17.05 -49.69
N THR A 23 7.67 -16.27 -48.92
CA THR A 23 8.91 -16.75 -48.24
C THR A 23 8.86 -16.55 -46.72
N PHE A 24 7.72 -16.09 -46.19
CA PHE A 24 7.47 -16.08 -44.75
C PHE A 24 6.05 -16.61 -44.52
N PRO A 25 5.85 -17.63 -43.67
CA PRO A 25 4.51 -17.94 -43.20
C PRO A 25 3.96 -16.67 -42.55
N HIS A 26 2.68 -16.37 -42.76
CA HIS A 26 1.95 -15.24 -42.18
C HIS A 26 1.97 -15.30 -40.64
N LEU A 27 3.11 -14.97 -40.02
CA LEU A 27 3.28 -14.83 -38.58
C LEU A 27 2.45 -13.66 -38.04
N ASN A 28 2.03 -12.72 -38.89
CA ASN A 28 1.16 -11.61 -38.50
C ASN A 28 -0.31 -12.00 -38.35
N ASP A 29 -0.81 -13.03 -39.02
CA ASP A 29 -2.23 -13.41 -38.89
C ASP A 29 -2.49 -14.13 -37.56
N ASP A 30 -1.51 -14.84 -37.00
CA ASP A 30 -1.63 -15.40 -35.65
C ASP A 30 -1.36 -14.37 -34.55
N VAL A 31 -0.54 -13.34 -34.81
CA VAL A 31 -0.37 -12.19 -33.92
C VAL A 31 -1.63 -11.31 -33.88
N ASP A 32 -2.30 -11.09 -35.02
CA ASP A 32 -3.59 -10.39 -35.06
C ASP A 32 -4.73 -11.23 -34.48
N LYS A 33 -4.68 -12.57 -34.56
CA LYS A 33 -5.61 -13.43 -33.79
C LYS A 33 -5.31 -13.45 -32.28
N THR A 34 -4.09 -13.14 -31.86
CA THR A 34 -3.78 -12.93 -30.42
C THR A 34 -4.16 -11.54 -29.94
N LYS A 35 -4.42 -10.57 -30.83
CA LYS A 35 -5.17 -9.34 -30.52
C LYS A 35 -6.68 -9.61 -30.40
N ARG A 36 -7.07 -10.72 -29.78
CA ARG A 36 -8.42 -10.83 -29.21
C ARG A 36 -8.50 -9.80 -28.11
N HIS A 37 -9.07 -8.66 -28.45
CA HIS A 37 -9.45 -7.62 -27.53
C HIS A 37 -10.17 -8.24 -26.33
N PHE A 38 -9.63 -8.04 -25.13
CA PHE A 38 -10.32 -8.44 -23.90
C PHE A 38 -11.66 -7.71 -23.72
N THR A 39 -11.83 -6.58 -24.42
CA THR A 39 -13.00 -5.71 -24.37
C THR A 39 -14.28 -6.34 -24.91
N ASP A 40 -14.20 -7.38 -25.76
CA ASP A 40 -15.41 -7.91 -26.42
C ASP A 40 -16.14 -9.00 -25.61
N VAL A 41 -15.54 -9.54 -24.53
CA VAL A 41 -16.15 -10.65 -23.75
C VAL A 41 -16.05 -10.48 -22.22
N ALA A 42 -15.24 -9.55 -21.69
CA ALA A 42 -15.02 -9.47 -20.25
C ALA A 42 -16.04 -8.57 -19.53
N SER A 43 -16.76 -9.14 -18.56
CA SER A 43 -17.57 -8.41 -17.59
C SER A 43 -16.77 -7.27 -16.97
N THR A 44 -17.16 -6.02 -17.23
CA THR A 44 -16.48 -4.85 -16.69
C THR A 44 -16.83 -4.69 -15.20
N PRO A 45 -15.97 -4.05 -14.38
CA PRO A 45 -16.24 -3.88 -12.95
C PRO A 45 -17.63 -3.27 -12.66
N GLY A 46 -18.15 -2.42 -13.56
CA GLY A 46 -19.47 -1.79 -13.44
C GLY A 46 -20.67 -2.69 -13.79
N THR A 47 -20.48 -3.76 -14.57
CA THR A 47 -21.57 -4.63 -15.07
C THR A 47 -21.59 -6.03 -14.45
N THR A 48 -20.70 -6.29 -13.50
CA THR A 48 -20.54 -7.61 -12.86
C THR A 48 -21.64 -7.93 -11.84
N SER A 49 -21.89 -9.23 -11.65
CA SER A 49 -22.80 -9.72 -10.61
C SER A 49 -22.29 -9.37 -9.21
N PHE A 50 -23.21 -9.25 -8.25
CA PHE A 50 -22.88 -8.92 -6.86
C PHE A 50 -21.77 -9.83 -6.27
N TRP A 51 -21.87 -11.13 -6.48
CA TRP A 51 -20.87 -12.09 -6.01
C TRP A 51 -19.52 -11.94 -6.70
N SER A 52 -19.51 -11.61 -7.99
CA SER A 52 -18.28 -11.35 -8.72
C SER A 52 -17.59 -10.08 -8.23
N ARG A 53 -18.36 -9.04 -7.90
CA ARG A 53 -17.87 -7.81 -7.27
C ARG A 53 -17.39 -8.04 -5.83
N LEU A 54 -18.11 -8.84 -5.05
CA LEU A 54 -17.75 -9.16 -3.66
C LEU A 54 -16.42 -9.92 -3.57
N LEU A 55 -16.19 -10.86 -4.49
CA LEU A 55 -15.00 -11.72 -4.51
C LEU A 55 -13.91 -11.23 -5.47
N PHE A 56 -14.11 -10.08 -6.13
CA PHE A 56 -13.23 -9.56 -7.18
C PHE A 56 -12.95 -10.56 -8.31
N SER A 57 -13.86 -11.50 -8.55
CA SER A 57 -13.63 -12.60 -9.50
C SER A 57 -13.59 -12.12 -10.96
N TYR A 58 -14.13 -10.94 -11.25
CA TYR A 58 -14.03 -10.28 -12.55
C TYR A 58 -12.58 -9.94 -12.94
N ALA A 59 -11.67 -9.85 -11.96
CA ALA A 59 -10.26 -9.62 -12.21
C ALA A 59 -9.49 -10.90 -12.60
N ASN A 60 -10.02 -12.08 -12.27
CA ASN A 60 -9.35 -13.37 -12.53
C ASN A 60 -8.92 -13.57 -13.99
N PRO A 61 -9.75 -13.22 -14.99
CA PRO A 61 -9.37 -13.37 -16.39
C PRO A 61 -8.16 -12.48 -16.77
N LEU A 62 -8.08 -11.25 -16.26
CA LEU A 62 -6.95 -10.35 -16.50
C LEU A 62 -5.68 -10.86 -15.81
N VAL A 63 -5.80 -11.37 -14.57
CA VAL A 63 -4.69 -11.99 -13.85
C VAL A 63 -4.19 -13.23 -14.57
N ALA A 64 -5.09 -14.06 -15.10
CA ALA A 64 -4.73 -15.23 -15.90
C ALA A 64 -4.03 -14.84 -17.21
N LEU A 65 -4.44 -13.76 -17.86
CA LEU A 65 -3.75 -13.20 -19.03
C LEU A 65 -2.33 -12.72 -18.67
N GLY A 66 -2.18 -12.07 -17.51
CA GLY A 66 -0.86 -11.66 -16.99
C GLY A 66 0.09 -12.83 -16.71
N ASN A 67 -0.44 -14.04 -16.43
CA ASN A 67 0.37 -15.24 -16.28
C ASN A 67 0.86 -15.80 -17.62
N THR A 68 0.16 -15.53 -18.73
CA THR A 68 0.54 -16.05 -20.06
C THR A 68 1.44 -15.09 -20.82
N ARG A 69 1.23 -13.78 -20.68
CA ARG A 69 2.08 -12.75 -21.29
C ARG A 69 2.12 -11.46 -20.47
N GLN A 70 3.13 -10.64 -20.72
CA GLN A 70 3.18 -9.28 -20.21
C GLN A 70 1.95 -8.48 -20.67
N LEU A 71 1.30 -7.79 -19.73
CA LEU A 71 0.15 -6.94 -20.01
C LEU A 71 0.59 -5.63 -20.67
N HIS A 72 -0.18 -5.19 -21.65
CA HIS A 72 -0.04 -3.89 -22.31
C HIS A 72 -1.20 -2.97 -21.92
N SER A 73 -1.06 -1.66 -22.17
CA SER A 73 -2.11 -0.68 -21.85
C SER A 73 -3.44 -0.96 -22.53
N GLU A 74 -3.41 -1.63 -23.69
CA GLU A 74 -4.58 -2.05 -24.47
C GLU A 74 -5.38 -3.19 -23.78
N ASP A 75 -4.75 -3.92 -22.86
CA ASP A 75 -5.40 -5.02 -22.12
C ASP A 75 -6.17 -4.51 -20.89
N LEU A 76 -6.00 -3.25 -20.51
CA LEU A 76 -6.62 -2.65 -19.34
C LEU A 76 -8.02 -2.14 -19.67
N TRP A 77 -8.94 -2.29 -18.70
CA TRP A 77 -10.26 -1.70 -18.83
C TRP A 77 -10.18 -0.17 -18.86
N GLU A 78 -10.99 0.43 -19.73
CA GLU A 78 -11.27 1.85 -19.63
C GLU A 78 -12.02 2.15 -18.32
N LEU A 79 -11.76 3.33 -17.75
CA LEU A 79 -12.48 3.78 -16.56
C LEU A 79 -13.94 4.10 -16.92
N GLU A 80 -14.86 3.50 -16.17
CA GLU A 80 -16.31 3.67 -16.34
C GLU A 80 -16.91 4.60 -15.28
N GLY A 81 -18.01 5.28 -15.64
CA GLY A 81 -18.89 6.00 -14.72
C GLY A 81 -18.20 7.07 -13.87
N GLU A 82 -18.33 6.94 -12.55
CA GLU A 82 -17.83 7.87 -11.52
C GLU A 82 -16.29 7.93 -11.44
N LEU A 83 -15.58 6.97 -12.06
CA LEU A 83 -14.11 6.97 -12.08
C LEU A 83 -13.54 7.81 -13.23
N ARG A 84 -14.37 8.26 -14.18
CA ARG A 84 -13.93 9.18 -15.24
C ARG A 84 -13.64 10.55 -14.66
N SER A 85 -12.57 11.19 -15.16
CA SER A 85 -12.09 12.48 -14.67
C SER A 85 -13.13 13.59 -14.79
N THR A 86 -13.93 13.59 -15.86
CA THR A 86 -15.00 14.57 -16.09
C THR A 86 -16.08 14.45 -15.03
N THR A 87 -16.63 13.25 -14.84
CA THR A 87 -17.71 12.97 -13.88
C THR A 87 -17.28 13.27 -12.44
N ALA A 88 -16.11 12.75 -12.03
CA ALA A 88 -15.58 12.97 -10.70
C ALA A 88 -15.33 14.47 -10.43
N PHE A 89 -14.82 15.19 -11.44
CA PHE A 89 -14.57 16.63 -11.31
C PHE A 89 -15.86 17.44 -11.24
N GLU A 90 -16.87 17.13 -12.04
CA GLU A 90 -18.17 17.81 -12.00
C GLU A 90 -18.86 17.66 -10.65
N GLU A 91 -18.87 16.44 -10.10
CA GLU A 91 -19.39 16.15 -8.77
C GLU A 91 -18.68 16.99 -7.71
N PHE A 92 -17.34 16.91 -7.65
CA PHE A 92 -16.55 17.67 -6.69
C PHE A 92 -16.69 19.19 -6.86
N ASN A 93 -16.72 19.68 -8.09
CA ASN A 93 -16.79 21.11 -8.39
C ASN A 93 -18.11 21.73 -7.90
N GLY A 94 -19.22 20.98 -7.94
CA GLY A 94 -20.48 21.40 -7.35
C GLY A 94 -20.38 21.66 -5.85
N HIS A 95 -19.67 20.79 -5.11
CA HIS A 95 -19.41 20.98 -3.68
C HIS A 95 -18.40 22.09 -3.40
N TYR A 96 -17.36 22.21 -4.23
CA TYR A 96 -16.31 23.22 -4.13
C TYR A 96 -16.83 24.65 -4.30
N GLU A 97 -17.65 24.90 -5.33
CA GLU A 97 -18.23 26.22 -5.58
C GLU A 97 -19.23 26.63 -4.49
N ARG A 98 -20.07 25.69 -4.01
CA ARG A 98 -21.03 25.95 -2.92
C ARG A 98 -20.36 26.34 -1.59
N HIS A 99 -19.16 25.85 -1.32
CA HIS A 99 -18.44 26.07 -0.06
C HIS A 99 -17.32 27.11 -0.15
N GLY A 100 -17.47 28.09 -1.06
CA GLY A 100 -16.57 29.24 -1.14
C GLY A 100 -15.16 28.86 -1.59
N LYS A 101 -15.02 27.87 -2.48
CA LYS A 101 -13.75 27.46 -3.08
C LYS A 101 -12.71 26.95 -2.07
N SER A 102 -13.18 26.41 -0.95
CA SER A 102 -12.33 25.72 0.02
C SER A 102 -12.22 24.24 -0.34
N ILE A 103 -11.00 23.78 -0.61
CA ILE A 103 -10.72 22.36 -0.94
C ILE A 103 -11.16 21.46 0.22
N PHE A 104 -10.81 21.81 1.45
CA PHE A 104 -11.13 21.02 2.64
C PHE A 104 -12.64 20.87 2.84
N LYS A 105 -13.40 21.97 2.76
CA LYS A 105 -14.87 21.93 2.89
C LYS A 105 -15.53 21.20 1.72
N GLY A 106 -15.00 21.38 0.51
CA GLY A 106 -15.44 20.63 -0.68
C GLY A 106 -15.27 19.12 -0.50
N MET A 107 -14.09 18.68 -0.05
CA MET A 107 -13.82 17.26 0.21
C MET A 107 -14.68 16.70 1.33
N ALA A 108 -14.80 17.44 2.44
CA ALA A 108 -15.59 17.01 3.60
C ALA A 108 -17.09 16.87 3.26
N THR A 109 -17.63 17.73 2.41
CA THR A 109 -19.06 17.68 2.03
C THR A 109 -19.34 16.70 0.89
N ALA A 110 -18.38 16.48 -0.03
CA ALA A 110 -18.53 15.51 -1.10
C ALA A 110 -18.38 14.07 -0.60
N TYR A 111 -17.31 13.77 0.15
CA TYR A 111 -16.96 12.40 0.52
C TYR A 111 -17.10 12.11 2.02
N GLY A 112 -17.34 13.11 2.88
CA GLY A 112 -17.32 12.93 4.33
C GLY A 112 -18.35 11.93 4.86
N GLY A 113 -19.53 11.85 4.24
CA GLY A 113 -20.55 10.86 4.61
C GLY A 113 -20.10 9.42 4.33
N GLU A 114 -19.52 9.19 3.15
CA GLU A 114 -18.94 7.89 2.79
C GLU A 114 -17.74 7.54 3.68
N PHE A 115 -16.85 8.50 3.93
CA PHE A 115 -15.71 8.32 4.83
C PHE A 115 -16.15 7.96 6.25
N LEU A 116 -17.23 8.55 6.77
CA LEU A 116 -17.78 8.23 8.08
C LEU A 116 -18.34 6.80 8.10
N LEU A 117 -19.11 6.42 7.07
CA LEU A 117 -19.67 5.07 6.96
C LEU A 117 -18.56 4.02 6.92
N TRP A 118 -17.54 4.22 6.09
CA TRP A 118 -16.38 3.33 6.06
C TRP A 118 -15.59 3.37 7.37
N GLY A 119 -15.53 4.51 8.04
CA GLY A 119 -14.96 4.63 9.38
C GLY A 119 -15.69 3.77 10.42
N LEU A 120 -17.02 3.69 10.36
CA LEU A 120 -17.81 2.77 11.19
C LEU A 120 -17.51 1.30 10.86
N VAL A 121 -17.27 0.97 9.59
CA VAL A 121 -16.81 -0.37 9.19
C VAL A 121 -15.40 -0.67 9.75
N VAL A 122 -14.48 0.30 9.76
CA VAL A 122 -13.17 0.16 10.43
C VAL A 122 -13.36 -0.13 11.92
N LEU A 123 -14.26 0.60 12.59
CA LEU A 123 -14.55 0.39 14.00
C LEU A 123 -15.11 -1.02 14.25
N PHE A 124 -16.06 -1.48 13.42
CA PHE A 124 -16.62 -2.83 13.51
C PHE A 124 -15.55 -3.90 13.28
N SER A 125 -14.69 -3.71 12.28
CA SER A 125 -13.56 -4.58 11.99
C SER A 125 -12.61 -4.68 13.19
N THR A 126 -12.35 -3.54 13.83
CA THR A 126 -11.53 -3.45 15.05
C THR A 126 -12.19 -4.18 16.23
N ALA A 127 -13.50 -4.06 16.40
CA ALA A 127 -14.25 -4.80 17.41
C ALA A 127 -14.16 -6.32 17.16
N CYS A 128 -14.28 -6.77 15.91
CA CYS A 128 -14.10 -8.18 15.54
C CYS A 128 -12.69 -8.70 15.84
N ASN A 129 -11.66 -7.85 15.73
CA ASN A 129 -10.31 -8.21 16.14
C ASN A 129 -10.20 -8.44 17.66
N LEU A 130 -10.93 -7.67 18.47
CA LEU A 130 -10.98 -7.81 19.93
C LEU A 130 -11.81 -9.01 20.42
N VAL A 131 -12.62 -9.63 19.56
CA VAL A 131 -13.31 -10.89 19.89
C VAL A 131 -12.32 -12.05 20.05
N ALA A 132 -11.17 -12.04 19.36
CA ALA A 132 -10.18 -13.14 19.45
C ALA A 132 -9.68 -13.39 20.89
N PRO A 133 -9.16 -12.37 21.62
CA PRO A 133 -8.72 -12.58 23.00
C PRO A 133 -9.82 -13.09 23.94
N VAL A 134 -11.06 -12.66 23.75
CA VAL A 134 -12.21 -13.08 24.58
C VAL A 134 -12.54 -14.55 24.34
N VAL A 135 -12.65 -14.96 23.07
CA VAL A 135 -12.86 -16.36 22.70
C VAL A 135 -11.71 -17.23 23.22
N LEU A 136 -10.48 -16.77 23.05
CA LEU A 136 -9.29 -17.47 23.54
C LEU A 136 -9.35 -17.68 25.06
N HIS A 137 -9.79 -16.67 25.82
CA HIS A 137 -9.97 -16.80 27.26
C HIS A 137 -10.95 -17.92 27.59
N HIS A 138 -12.15 -17.90 27.00
CA HIS A 138 -13.20 -18.89 27.25
C HIS A 138 -12.79 -20.30 26.81
N VAL A 139 -12.15 -20.44 25.65
CA VAL A 139 -11.69 -21.75 25.15
C VAL A 139 -10.65 -22.33 26.10
N VAL A 140 -9.65 -21.56 26.52
CA VAL A 140 -8.60 -22.09 27.41
C VAL A 140 -9.16 -22.38 28.82
N ASP A 141 -10.09 -21.57 29.31
CA ASP A 141 -10.73 -21.78 30.61
C ASP A 141 -11.61 -23.04 30.62
N THR A 142 -12.44 -23.24 29.61
CA THR A 142 -13.27 -24.46 29.46
C THR A 142 -12.44 -25.73 29.32
N LEU A 143 -11.31 -25.68 28.61
CA LEU A 143 -10.38 -26.81 28.50
C LEU A 143 -9.63 -27.13 29.79
N SER A 144 -9.64 -26.23 30.78
CA SER A 144 -8.98 -26.45 32.07
C SER A 144 -9.84 -27.21 33.09
N VAL A 145 -11.13 -27.40 32.80
CA VAL A 145 -12.10 -28.12 33.65
C VAL A 145 -12.29 -29.56 33.16
N ALA A 146 -12.53 -30.50 34.08
CA ALA A 146 -12.61 -31.94 33.76
C ALA A 146 -13.86 -32.33 32.96
N ASP A 147 -14.95 -31.57 33.06
CA ASP A 147 -16.19 -31.79 32.31
C ASP A 147 -16.32 -30.70 31.23
N ILE A 148 -16.17 -31.11 29.97
CA ILE A 148 -16.08 -30.20 28.83
C ILE A 148 -17.47 -30.07 28.20
N ASP A 149 -18.08 -28.89 28.34
CA ASP A 149 -19.30 -28.56 27.60
C ASP A 149 -18.98 -28.23 26.14
N LEU A 150 -19.06 -29.26 25.29
CA LEU A 150 -18.82 -29.15 23.85
C LEU A 150 -19.83 -28.22 23.14
N ASN A 151 -21.04 -28.07 23.66
CA ASN A 151 -22.03 -27.18 23.05
C ASN A 151 -21.63 -25.72 23.26
N ASN A 152 -21.28 -25.34 24.48
CA ASN A 152 -20.80 -23.98 24.78
C ASN A 152 -19.52 -23.67 24.00
N LEU A 153 -18.57 -24.60 23.98
CA LEU A 153 -17.32 -24.45 23.23
C LEU A 153 -17.58 -24.23 21.72
N SER A 154 -18.43 -25.06 21.10
CA SER A 154 -18.74 -24.94 19.67
C SER A 154 -19.43 -23.62 19.31
N VAL A 155 -20.27 -23.05 20.20
CA VAL A 155 -20.89 -21.74 20.00
C VAL A 155 -19.86 -20.61 19.99
N TRP A 156 -18.91 -20.60 20.94
CA TRP A 156 -17.84 -19.59 20.96
C TRP A 156 -16.91 -19.69 19.75
N LEU A 157 -16.53 -20.90 19.34
CA LEU A 157 -15.74 -21.12 18.13
C LEU A 157 -16.51 -20.74 16.86
N GLY A 158 -17.80 -21.06 16.78
CA GLY A 158 -18.67 -20.67 15.68
C GLY A 158 -18.81 -19.15 15.57
N MET A 159 -19.04 -18.46 16.71
CA MET A 159 -19.06 -16.99 16.78
C MET A 159 -17.73 -16.39 16.34
N PHE A 160 -16.62 -16.97 16.76
CA PHE A 160 -15.28 -16.53 16.37
C PHE A 160 -15.06 -16.67 14.86
N PHE A 161 -15.38 -17.83 14.30
CA PHE A 161 -15.27 -18.08 12.87
C PHE A 161 -16.15 -17.12 12.07
N ALA A 162 -17.41 -16.94 12.47
CA ALA A 162 -18.34 -16.01 11.83
C ALA A 162 -17.82 -14.57 11.89
N SER A 163 -17.34 -14.11 13.06
CA SER A 163 -16.74 -12.78 13.22
C SER A 163 -15.53 -12.58 12.31
N ARG A 164 -14.63 -13.58 12.21
CA ARG A 164 -13.45 -13.51 11.34
C ARG A 164 -13.81 -13.53 9.87
N PHE A 165 -14.78 -14.33 9.48
CA PHE A 165 -15.25 -14.42 8.10
C PHE A 165 -15.91 -13.12 7.64
N VAL A 166 -16.83 -12.57 8.45
CA VAL A 166 -17.47 -11.27 8.18
C VAL A 166 -16.43 -10.16 8.14
N ASN A 167 -15.50 -10.14 9.10
CA ASN A 167 -14.43 -9.17 9.12
C ASN A 167 -13.57 -9.22 7.85
N ALA A 168 -13.19 -10.42 7.37
CA ALA A 168 -12.38 -10.56 6.17
C ALA A 168 -13.04 -9.96 4.92
N ILE A 169 -14.35 -10.21 4.74
CA ILE A 169 -15.13 -9.66 3.63
C ILE A 169 -15.28 -8.13 3.76
N LEU A 170 -15.64 -7.65 4.95
CA LEU A 170 -15.83 -6.21 5.16
C LEU A 170 -14.53 -5.43 5.04
N SER A 171 -13.42 -5.96 5.58
CA SER A 171 -12.13 -5.27 5.55
C SER A 171 -11.60 -5.10 4.12
N ILE A 172 -11.75 -6.12 3.27
CA ILE A 172 -11.30 -6.02 1.88
C ILE A 172 -12.16 -5.05 1.07
N GLN A 173 -13.48 -5.09 1.26
CA GLN A 173 -14.41 -4.19 0.58
C GLN A 173 -14.21 -2.74 1.01
N MET A 174 -13.98 -2.51 2.30
CA MET A 174 -13.65 -1.21 2.86
C MET A 174 -12.33 -0.68 2.28
N TYR A 175 -11.28 -1.51 2.21
CA TYR A 175 -9.99 -1.08 1.65
C TYR A 175 -10.13 -0.67 0.19
N TYR A 176 -10.86 -1.48 -0.59
CA TYR A 176 -11.16 -1.19 -1.99
C TYR A 176 -11.96 0.11 -2.16
N ALA A 177 -13.01 0.30 -1.36
CA ALA A 177 -13.84 1.50 -1.45
C ALA A 177 -13.07 2.78 -1.06
N LEU A 178 -12.25 2.72 -0.01
CA LEU A 178 -11.37 3.82 0.37
C LEU A 178 -10.38 4.15 -0.76
N GLU A 179 -9.79 3.14 -1.41
CA GLU A 179 -8.88 3.33 -2.54
C GLU A 179 -9.60 3.93 -3.77
N MET A 180 -10.86 3.55 -4.02
CA MET A 180 -11.65 4.18 -5.08
C MET A 180 -11.90 5.67 -4.82
N ILE A 181 -12.25 6.02 -3.59
CA ILE A 181 -12.40 7.42 -3.17
C ILE A 181 -11.05 8.15 -3.32
N ALA A 182 -9.93 7.46 -3.04
CA ALA A 182 -8.57 7.98 -3.21
C ALA A 182 -8.31 8.46 -4.64
N ILE A 183 -8.64 7.59 -5.59
CA ILE A 183 -8.41 7.83 -7.01
C ILE A 183 -9.28 9.00 -7.47
N ARG A 184 -10.56 9.04 -7.10
CA ARG A 184 -11.47 10.15 -7.42
C ARG A 184 -10.95 11.47 -6.88
N LEU A 185 -10.57 11.52 -5.60
CA LEU A 185 -9.98 12.71 -4.98
C LEU A 185 -8.68 13.15 -5.68
N THR A 186 -7.82 12.20 -6.04
CA THR A 186 -6.57 12.50 -6.75
C THR A 186 -6.83 13.14 -8.12
N VAL A 187 -7.73 12.57 -8.89
CA VAL A 187 -8.06 13.05 -10.23
C VAL A 187 -8.72 14.42 -10.17
N THR A 188 -9.65 14.63 -9.24
CA THR A 188 -10.34 15.92 -9.06
C THR A 188 -9.39 17.04 -8.63
N LEU A 189 -8.54 16.80 -7.64
CA LEU A 189 -7.54 17.77 -7.18
C LEU A 189 -6.52 18.11 -8.29
N LYS A 190 -6.01 17.10 -9.01
CA LYS A 190 -5.10 17.31 -10.14
C LYS A 190 -5.77 18.11 -11.26
N THR A 191 -7.03 17.81 -11.58
CA THR A 191 -7.80 18.53 -12.61
C THR A 191 -8.04 19.98 -12.20
N LEU A 192 -8.44 20.23 -10.94
CA LEU A 192 -8.64 21.58 -10.41
C LEU A 192 -7.35 22.41 -10.48
N LEU A 193 -6.23 21.81 -10.08
CA LEU A 193 -4.92 22.43 -10.09
C LEU A 193 -4.45 22.70 -11.51
N PHE A 194 -4.64 21.76 -12.44
CA PHE A 194 -4.33 21.93 -13.85
C PHE A 194 -5.13 23.10 -14.47
N GLN A 195 -6.45 23.15 -14.25
CA GLN A 195 -7.29 24.26 -14.71
C GLN A 195 -6.84 25.60 -14.12
N LYS A 196 -6.47 25.63 -12.84
CA LYS A 196 -5.95 26.83 -12.18
C LYS A 196 -4.60 27.25 -12.75
N ALA A 197 -3.72 26.30 -13.04
CA ALA A 197 -2.41 26.53 -13.65
C ALA A 197 -2.53 27.11 -15.06
N MET A 198 -3.46 26.59 -15.89
CA MET A 198 -3.71 27.12 -17.24
C MET A 198 -4.28 28.53 -17.24
N ARG A 199 -4.99 28.95 -16.18
CA ARG A 199 -5.56 30.31 -16.06
C ARG A 199 -4.59 31.31 -15.41
N ARG A 200 -3.44 30.87 -14.89
CA ARG A 200 -2.49 31.75 -14.20
C ARG A 200 -1.59 32.45 -15.22
N ASN A 201 -1.54 33.78 -15.19
CA ASN A 201 -0.69 34.56 -16.09
C ASN A 201 0.81 34.32 -15.79
N ILE A 202 1.64 34.28 -16.85
CA ILE A 202 3.08 33.94 -16.81
C ILE A 202 3.91 35.04 -16.13
N GLN A 203 3.38 36.26 -15.96
CA GLN A 203 4.12 37.41 -15.42
C GLN A 203 4.63 37.25 -13.97
N THR A 204 4.14 36.27 -13.22
CA THR A 204 4.57 35.97 -11.85
C THR A 204 5.86 35.14 -11.74
N LYS A 205 6.55 34.85 -12.85
CA LYS A 205 7.67 33.87 -12.91
C LYS A 205 8.98 34.31 -12.23
N ASN A 206 9.15 35.61 -11.92
CA ASN A 206 10.38 36.15 -11.34
C ASN A 206 10.30 36.39 -9.82
N ASP A 207 9.20 35.99 -9.17
CA ASP A 207 9.07 36.16 -7.73
C ASP A 207 9.68 34.96 -7.00
N SER A 208 10.39 35.19 -5.91
CA SER A 208 10.99 34.13 -5.08
C SER A 208 9.95 33.16 -4.47
N ASN A 209 8.65 33.48 -4.61
CA ASN A 209 7.49 32.71 -4.18
C ASN A 209 6.83 31.89 -5.31
N VAL A 210 7.53 31.57 -6.40
CA VAL A 210 6.99 30.69 -7.45
C VAL A 210 6.76 29.29 -6.86
N VAL A 211 5.50 29.02 -6.49
CA VAL A 211 5.04 27.67 -6.14
C VAL A 211 5.37 26.73 -7.30
N ASP A 212 6.15 25.70 -7.03
CA ASP A 212 6.46 24.64 -7.98
C ASP A 212 5.20 23.80 -8.22
N ILE A 213 4.50 24.13 -9.31
CA ILE A 213 3.28 23.45 -9.75
C ILE A 213 3.54 21.95 -9.96
N SER A 214 4.76 21.57 -10.35
CA SER A 214 5.15 20.18 -10.53
C SER A 214 5.12 19.41 -9.21
N ASN A 215 5.66 20.00 -8.13
CA ASN A 215 5.61 19.40 -6.79
C ASN A 215 4.19 19.36 -6.23
N LEU A 216 3.39 20.40 -6.49
CA LEU A 216 2.00 20.44 -6.05
C LEU A 216 1.18 19.30 -6.68
N ILE A 217 1.36 19.03 -7.98
CA ILE A 217 0.68 17.93 -8.70
C ILE A 217 1.21 16.55 -8.31
N SER A 218 2.53 16.40 -8.12
CA SER A 218 3.18 15.09 -7.96
C SER A 218 3.25 14.61 -6.51
N THR A 219 3.46 15.51 -5.55
CA THR A 219 3.76 15.16 -4.15
C THR A 219 2.67 15.65 -3.21
N ASP A 220 2.27 16.92 -3.30
CA ASP A 220 1.36 17.50 -2.31
C ASP A 220 -0.06 16.92 -2.40
N VAL A 221 -0.58 16.68 -3.60
CA VAL A 221 -1.88 15.98 -3.77
C VAL A 221 -1.86 14.60 -3.11
N ASN A 222 -0.78 13.85 -3.27
CA ASN A 222 -0.64 12.53 -2.66
C ASN A 222 -0.55 12.62 -1.12
N ASN A 223 0.13 13.64 -0.59
CA ASN A 223 0.21 13.88 0.85
C ASN A 223 -1.16 14.23 1.46
N VAL A 224 -1.92 15.11 0.80
CA VAL A 224 -3.30 15.46 1.22
C VAL A 224 -4.18 14.21 1.26
N LEU A 225 -4.05 13.36 0.25
CA LEU A 225 -4.79 12.12 0.16
C LEU A 225 -4.40 11.13 1.27
N TRP A 226 -3.11 10.95 1.51
CA TRP A 226 -2.62 10.10 2.59
C TRP A 226 -3.13 10.58 3.95
N ALA A 227 -3.14 11.90 4.17
CA ALA A 227 -3.70 12.51 5.39
C ALA A 227 -5.21 12.22 5.52
N ALA A 228 -5.98 12.33 4.44
CA ALA A 228 -7.42 12.02 4.44
C ALA A 228 -7.69 10.58 4.90
N PHE A 229 -6.84 9.62 4.52
CA PHE A 229 -6.97 8.22 4.95
C PHE A 229 -6.59 7.96 6.41
N GLN A 230 -5.78 8.83 7.03
CA GLN A 230 -5.48 8.69 8.46
C GLN A 230 -6.59 9.26 9.36
N VAL A 231 -7.52 10.07 8.83
CA VAL A 231 -8.56 10.73 9.63
C VAL A 231 -9.39 9.73 10.44
N ASN A 232 -9.79 8.61 9.84
CA ASN A 232 -10.58 7.60 10.54
C ASN A 232 -9.80 6.92 11.67
N LYS A 233 -8.48 6.79 11.52
CA LYS A 233 -7.63 6.23 12.58
C LYS A 233 -7.54 7.15 13.79
N LEU A 234 -7.65 8.47 13.62
CA LEU A 234 -7.56 9.44 14.72
C LEU A 234 -8.59 9.19 15.83
N TRP A 235 -9.76 8.65 15.48
CA TRP A 235 -10.81 8.35 16.46
C TRP A 235 -10.95 6.85 16.74
N VAL A 236 -10.70 5.97 15.76
CA VAL A 236 -10.75 4.51 15.97
C VAL A 236 -9.63 4.03 16.90
N ILE A 237 -8.39 4.51 16.72
CA ILE A 237 -7.24 4.05 17.51
C ILE A 237 -7.42 4.35 19.01
N PRO A 238 -7.80 5.56 19.43
CA PRO A 238 -8.07 5.83 20.85
C PRO A 238 -9.15 4.94 21.45
N ILE A 239 -10.22 4.64 20.70
CA ILE A 239 -11.27 3.72 21.14
C ILE A 239 -10.70 2.30 21.30
N GLN A 240 -9.94 1.82 20.32
CA GLN A 240 -9.30 0.52 20.35
C GLN A 240 -8.38 0.37 21.57
N ILE A 241 -7.50 1.35 21.81
CA ILE A 241 -6.60 1.36 22.97
C ILE A 241 -7.40 1.33 24.26
N THR A 242 -8.44 2.16 24.38
CA THR A 242 -9.27 2.24 25.59
C THR A 242 -9.94 0.90 25.89
N VAL A 243 -10.56 0.26 24.89
CA VAL A 243 -11.23 -1.03 25.07
C VAL A 243 -10.22 -2.15 25.36
N ALA A 244 -9.09 -2.19 24.65
CA ALA A 244 -8.07 -3.21 24.87
C ALA A 244 -7.39 -3.10 26.25
N VAL A 245 -7.10 -1.88 26.71
CA VAL A 245 -6.59 -1.63 28.08
C VAL A 245 -7.62 -2.03 29.13
N TRP A 246 -8.90 -1.72 28.91
CA TRP A 246 -9.97 -2.14 29.81
C TRP A 246 -10.09 -3.68 29.89
N MET A 247 -10.04 -4.37 28.74
CA MET A 247 -10.03 -5.83 28.69
C MET A 247 -8.80 -6.41 29.39
N LEU A 248 -7.63 -5.82 29.20
CA LEU A 248 -6.40 -6.27 29.83
C LEU A 248 -6.47 -6.09 31.36
N TYR A 249 -7.01 -4.97 31.83
CA TYR A 249 -7.28 -4.75 33.24
C TYR A 249 -8.30 -5.77 33.80
N ALA A 250 -9.32 -6.17 33.03
CA ALA A 250 -10.25 -7.20 33.46
C ALA A 250 -9.59 -8.58 33.66
N VAL A 251 -8.56 -8.91 32.86
CA VAL A 251 -7.87 -10.22 32.91
C VAL A 251 -6.77 -10.26 33.99
N ILE A 252 -5.89 -9.25 34.02
CA ILE A 252 -4.71 -9.23 34.91
C ILE A 252 -4.70 -8.07 35.92
N GLY A 253 -5.77 -7.28 36.03
CA GLY A 253 -5.88 -6.20 37.01
C GLY A 253 -4.78 -5.15 36.86
N PHE A 254 -4.29 -4.64 37.99
CA PHE A 254 -3.26 -3.59 38.01
C PHE A 254 -1.93 -3.98 37.36
N ALA A 255 -1.64 -5.28 37.22
CA ALA A 255 -0.45 -5.74 36.51
C ALA A 255 -0.44 -5.33 35.02
N ALA A 256 -1.60 -5.04 34.43
CA ALA A 256 -1.73 -4.48 33.09
C ALA A 256 -0.92 -3.19 32.92
N PHE A 257 -0.94 -2.30 33.93
CA PHE A 257 -0.25 -1.02 33.87
C PHE A 257 1.27 -1.15 33.94
N ALA A 258 1.79 -2.21 34.58
CA ALA A 258 3.21 -2.50 34.53
C ALA A 258 3.66 -2.85 33.11
N GLY A 259 2.87 -3.66 32.39
CA GLY A 259 3.11 -3.94 30.97
C GLY A 259 3.02 -2.69 30.09
N LEU A 260 1.98 -1.87 30.28
CA LEU A 260 1.83 -0.60 29.56
C LEU A 260 3.00 0.36 29.81
N ALA A 261 3.53 0.40 31.03
CA ALA A 261 4.72 1.20 31.35
C ALA A 261 5.95 0.72 30.58
N VAL A 262 6.15 -0.60 30.46
CA VAL A 262 7.24 -1.18 29.65
C VAL A 262 7.04 -0.84 28.16
N ILE A 263 5.81 -0.92 27.64
CA ILE A 263 5.51 -0.50 26.25
C ILE A 263 5.91 0.97 26.06
N ALA A 264 5.47 1.86 26.94
CA ALA A 264 5.77 3.29 26.85
C ALA A 264 7.29 3.58 26.89
N VAL A 265 8.04 2.89 27.77
CA VAL A 265 9.50 3.02 27.85
C VAL A 265 10.17 2.50 26.58
N SER A 266 9.76 1.35 26.06
CA SER A 266 10.27 0.79 24.81
C SER A 266 10.01 1.72 23.62
N MET A 267 8.82 2.31 23.54
CA MET A 267 8.48 3.31 22.50
C MET A 267 9.35 4.55 22.60
N LEU A 268 9.56 5.09 23.81
CA LEU A 268 10.43 6.26 24.02
C LEU A 268 11.87 5.96 23.62
N ALA A 269 12.39 4.78 24.00
CA ALA A 269 13.71 4.33 23.60
C ALA A 269 13.82 4.23 22.07
N SER A 270 12.85 3.61 21.41
CA SER A 270 12.78 3.52 19.95
C SER A 270 12.70 4.89 19.27
N PHE A 271 11.92 5.83 19.81
CA PHE A 271 11.83 7.19 19.28
C PHE A 271 13.18 7.93 19.36
N VAL A 272 13.87 7.84 20.50
CA VAL A 272 15.20 8.45 20.68
C VAL A 272 16.22 7.83 19.71
N ILE A 273 16.23 6.51 19.57
CA ILE A 273 17.12 5.81 18.64
C ILE A 273 16.81 6.18 17.19
N ALA A 274 15.53 6.24 16.81
CA ALA A 274 15.11 6.66 15.48
C ALA A 274 15.60 8.07 15.14
N ARG A 275 15.58 9.00 16.11
CA ARG A 275 16.15 10.34 15.94
C ARG A 275 17.66 10.29 15.67
N PHE A 276 18.42 9.48 16.42
CA PHE A 276 19.84 9.28 16.16
C PHE A 276 20.11 8.60 14.82
N SER A 277 19.28 7.64 14.42
CA SER A 277 19.34 7.01 13.10
C SER A 277 19.10 8.02 11.98
N GLY A 278 18.17 8.97 12.15
CA GLY A 278 17.96 10.07 11.21
C GLY A 278 19.20 10.94 11.03
N ILE A 279 19.87 11.30 12.12
CA ILE A 279 21.13 12.07 12.06
C ILE A 279 22.24 11.24 11.37
N ALA A 280 22.36 9.95 11.69
CA ALA A 280 23.32 9.06 11.04
C ALA A 280 23.05 8.89 9.54
N PHE A 281 21.77 8.87 9.13
CA PHE A 281 21.38 8.82 7.72
C PHE A 281 21.83 10.07 6.95
N VAL A 282 21.69 11.26 7.55
CA VAL A 282 22.18 12.51 6.94
C VAL A 282 23.71 12.47 6.77
N ASP A 283 24.45 11.95 7.75
CA ASP A 283 25.91 11.78 7.62
C ASP A 283 26.27 10.82 6.48
N ILE A 284 25.57 9.68 6.33
CA ILE A 284 25.76 8.78 5.18
C ILE A 284 25.58 9.53 3.86
N MET A 285 24.51 10.31 3.72
CA MET A 285 24.23 11.06 2.48
C MET A 285 25.36 12.04 2.17
N LYS A 286 25.88 12.75 3.18
CA LYS A 286 27.02 13.64 3.02
C LYS A 286 28.28 12.91 2.54
N ARG A 287 28.65 11.79 3.19
CA ARG A 287 29.83 11.00 2.79
C ARG A 287 29.69 10.38 1.40
N LYS A 288 28.47 9.95 1.06
CA LYS A 288 28.13 9.46 -0.28
C LYS A 288 28.33 10.56 -1.32
N ASP A 289 27.90 11.78 -1.04
CA ASP A 289 28.05 12.91 -1.97
C ASP A 289 29.50 13.32 -2.16
N ASP A 290 30.31 13.35 -1.09
CA ASP A 290 31.77 13.57 -1.18
C ASP A 290 32.42 12.55 -2.14
N ARG A 291 32.10 11.26 -1.99
CA ARG A 291 32.59 10.18 -2.86
C ARG A 291 32.13 10.37 -4.31
N LEU A 292 30.84 10.65 -4.51
CA LEU A 292 30.27 10.81 -5.84
C LEU A 292 30.82 12.06 -6.55
N SER A 293 31.12 13.14 -5.82
CA SER A 293 31.79 14.32 -6.37
C SER A 293 33.19 13.97 -6.89
N ALA A 294 33.98 13.25 -6.10
CA ALA A 294 35.31 12.80 -6.53
C ALA A 294 35.25 11.89 -7.76
N ILE A 295 34.26 10.99 -7.83
CA ILE A 295 34.02 10.16 -9.02
C ILE A 295 33.69 11.04 -10.23
N LYS A 296 32.78 12.02 -10.09
CA LYS A 296 32.41 12.93 -11.18
C LYS A 296 33.61 13.73 -11.69
N GLU A 297 34.47 14.24 -10.82
CA GLU A 297 35.72 14.93 -11.20
C GLU A 297 36.63 14.05 -12.05
N VAL A 298 36.85 12.80 -11.64
CA VAL A 298 37.69 11.83 -12.37
C VAL A 298 37.13 11.52 -13.75
N PHE A 299 35.82 11.27 -13.85
CA PHE A 299 35.19 10.98 -15.14
C PHE A 299 35.16 12.20 -16.06
N SER A 300 34.98 13.41 -15.53
CA SER A 300 35.03 14.64 -16.32
C SER A 300 36.43 14.91 -16.89
N ALA A 301 37.50 14.46 -16.23
CA ALA A 301 38.89 14.64 -16.65
C ALA A 301 39.57 13.33 -17.10
N ILE A 302 38.79 12.33 -17.53
CA ILE A 302 39.28 10.94 -17.71
C ILE A 302 40.44 10.82 -18.70
N GLN A 303 40.44 11.62 -19.76
CA GLN A 303 41.52 11.62 -20.76
C GLN A 303 42.86 12.03 -20.13
N ILE A 304 42.88 13.06 -19.28
CA ILE A 304 44.08 13.53 -18.60
C ILE A 304 44.57 12.47 -17.60
N VAL A 305 43.65 11.86 -16.84
CA VAL A 305 43.96 10.80 -15.88
C VAL A 305 44.63 9.60 -16.57
N LYS A 306 44.10 9.19 -17.73
CA LYS A 306 44.64 8.09 -18.55
C LYS A 306 46.00 8.41 -19.16
N LEU A 307 46.14 9.59 -19.78
CA LEU A 307 47.39 10.03 -20.40
C LEU A 307 48.57 10.10 -19.41
N ASN A 308 48.29 10.38 -18.14
CA ASN A 308 49.30 10.48 -17.09
C ASN A 308 49.42 9.22 -16.20
N ALA A 309 48.67 8.14 -16.49
CA ALA A 309 48.61 6.93 -15.67
C ALA A 309 48.33 7.21 -14.17
N TRP A 310 47.41 8.14 -13.86
CA TRP A 310 47.05 8.53 -12.49
C TRP A 310 45.90 7.71 -11.88
N GLU A 311 45.51 6.62 -12.55
CA GLU A 311 44.33 5.82 -12.22
C GLU A 311 44.38 5.29 -10.80
N ASP A 312 45.49 4.67 -10.41
CA ASP A 312 45.69 4.09 -9.07
C ASP A 312 45.62 5.16 -7.98
N LYS A 313 46.18 6.34 -8.22
CA LYS A 313 46.15 7.46 -7.26
C LYS A 313 44.72 7.97 -7.01
N PHE A 314 43.92 8.07 -8.06
CA PHE A 314 42.52 8.46 -7.93
C PHE A 314 41.66 7.33 -7.34
N ALA A 315 41.95 6.07 -7.68
CA ALA A 315 41.31 4.91 -7.06
C ALA A 315 41.55 4.89 -5.55
N ASP A 316 42.78 5.11 -5.09
CA ASP A 316 43.11 5.22 -3.66
C ASP A 316 42.38 6.36 -2.98
N LYS A 317 42.28 7.54 -3.62
CA LYS A 317 41.53 8.69 -3.10
C LYS A 317 40.04 8.33 -2.91
N ILE A 318 39.42 7.68 -3.89
CA ILE A 318 38.02 7.24 -3.83
C ILE A 318 37.85 6.15 -2.77
N HIS A 319 38.80 5.23 -2.64
CA HIS A 319 38.77 4.17 -1.64
C HIS A 319 38.85 4.73 -0.21
N LYS A 320 39.66 5.77 0.03
CA LYS A 320 39.69 6.46 1.33
C LYS A 320 38.34 7.08 1.68
N LEU A 321 37.67 7.74 0.72
CA LEU A 321 36.31 8.25 0.90
C LEU A 321 35.30 7.12 1.18
N ARG A 322 35.44 5.99 0.49
CA ARG A 322 34.59 4.80 0.71
C ARG A 322 34.74 4.23 2.12
N VAL A 323 35.94 4.20 2.69
CA VAL A 323 36.15 3.72 4.07
C VAL A 323 35.42 4.62 5.08
N VAL A 324 35.48 5.94 4.90
CA VAL A 324 34.75 6.91 5.74
C VAL A 324 33.24 6.75 5.58
N GLU A 325 32.75 6.61 4.35
CA GLU A 325 31.33 6.31 4.06
C GLU A 325 30.88 5.01 4.75
N LEU A 326 31.65 3.93 4.63
CA LEU A 326 31.33 2.65 5.25
C LEU A 326 31.29 2.72 6.77
N SER A 327 32.13 3.55 7.40
CA SER A 327 32.06 3.79 8.86
C SER A 327 30.74 4.47 9.26
N ALA A 328 30.26 5.44 8.48
CA ALA A 328 28.96 6.08 8.71
C ALA A 328 27.80 5.09 8.49
N VAL A 329 27.87 4.27 7.43
CA VAL A 329 26.91 3.19 7.16
C VAL A 329 26.87 2.19 8.32
N LYS A 330 28.03 1.75 8.81
CA LYS A 330 28.14 0.84 9.95
C LYS A 330 27.42 1.40 11.18
N ARG A 331 27.63 2.67 11.52
CA ARG A 331 26.95 3.34 12.64
C ARG A 331 25.42 3.32 12.48
N PHE A 332 24.92 3.68 11.30
CA PHE A 332 23.48 3.65 11.01
C PHE A 332 22.90 2.23 11.13
N LEU A 333 23.58 1.23 10.58
CA LEU A 333 23.14 -0.16 10.66
C LEU A 333 23.10 -0.68 12.10
N TYR A 334 24.08 -0.34 12.96
CA TYR A 334 24.02 -0.70 14.38
C TYR A 334 22.84 -0.04 15.10
N LEU A 335 22.59 1.26 14.86
CA LEU A 335 21.43 1.93 15.45
C LEU A 335 20.11 1.28 14.99
N GLY A 336 20.03 0.93 13.69
CA GLY A 336 18.91 0.17 13.15
C GLY A 336 18.73 -1.20 13.80
N ALA A 337 19.83 -1.96 13.96
CA ALA A 337 19.82 -3.25 14.62
C ALA A 337 19.35 -3.15 16.08
N VAL A 338 19.88 -2.20 16.85
CA VAL A 338 19.45 -1.97 18.24
C VAL A 338 17.96 -1.62 18.31
N ASN A 339 17.47 -0.75 17.42
CA ASN A 339 16.05 -0.40 17.39
C ASN A 339 15.16 -1.62 17.09
N ILE A 340 15.54 -2.45 16.12
CA ILE A 340 14.84 -3.69 15.79
C ILE A 340 14.86 -4.62 17.01
N THR A 341 16.01 -4.82 17.66
CA THR A 341 16.11 -5.67 18.85
C THR A 341 15.17 -5.20 19.96
N ILE A 342 15.11 -3.90 20.25
CA ILE A 342 14.19 -3.35 21.26
C ILE A 342 12.72 -3.62 20.88
N LEU A 343 12.33 -3.32 19.64
CA LEU A 343 10.95 -3.51 19.19
C LEU A 343 10.50 -4.98 19.19
N TRP A 344 11.39 -5.89 18.81
CA TRP A 344 11.07 -7.32 18.73
C TRP A 344 11.19 -8.05 20.07
N SER A 345 12.00 -7.55 20.99
CA SER A 345 12.08 -8.08 22.37
C SER A 345 11.03 -7.47 23.31
N SER A 346 10.47 -6.30 22.98
CA SER A 346 9.47 -5.61 23.81
C SER A 346 8.32 -6.51 24.27
N PRO A 347 7.63 -7.30 23.40
CA PRO A 347 6.53 -8.16 23.85
C PRO A 347 6.93 -9.18 24.92
N LEU A 348 8.16 -9.71 24.84
CA LEU A 348 8.71 -10.63 25.83
C LEU A 348 8.86 -9.93 27.19
N VAL A 349 9.47 -8.75 27.20
CA VAL A 349 9.72 -7.96 28.43
C VAL A 349 8.40 -7.50 29.04
N VAL A 350 7.46 -7.00 28.22
CA VAL A 350 6.11 -6.59 28.64
C VAL A 350 5.39 -7.72 29.35
N SER A 351 5.41 -8.91 28.77
CA SER A 351 4.75 -10.09 29.32
C SER A 351 5.42 -10.56 30.61
N ALA A 352 6.75 -10.65 30.62
CA ALA A 352 7.52 -11.06 31.79
C ALA A 352 7.29 -10.13 32.99
N VAL A 353 7.35 -8.82 32.78
CA VAL A 353 7.13 -7.82 33.84
C VAL A 353 5.68 -7.86 34.33
N SER A 354 4.70 -7.90 33.42
CA SER A 354 3.28 -7.95 33.80
C SER A 354 2.95 -9.21 34.61
N PHE A 355 3.41 -10.38 34.16
CA PHE A 355 3.16 -11.62 34.87
C PHE A 355 3.92 -11.72 36.19
N ALA A 356 5.14 -11.18 36.27
CA ALA A 356 5.89 -11.08 37.52
C ALA A 356 5.14 -10.21 38.54
N VAL A 357 4.61 -9.05 38.14
CA VAL A 357 3.79 -8.20 39.01
C VAL A 357 2.52 -8.94 39.44
N TYR A 358 1.86 -9.65 38.52
CA TYR A 358 0.63 -10.39 38.84
C TYR A 358 0.84 -11.55 39.83
N ALA A 359 1.89 -12.34 39.61
CA ALA A 359 2.14 -13.54 40.40
C ALA A 359 2.87 -13.24 41.72
N ILE A 360 3.87 -12.36 41.70
CA ILE A 360 4.75 -12.11 42.85
C ILE A 360 4.21 -10.97 43.72
N ILE A 361 3.79 -9.85 43.12
CA ILE A 361 3.40 -8.65 43.89
C ILE A 361 1.92 -8.71 44.28
N MET A 362 1.05 -9.16 43.38
CA MET A 362 -0.38 -9.26 43.65
C MET A 362 -0.77 -10.61 44.28
N GLU A 363 0.17 -11.55 44.37
CA GLU A 363 -0.03 -12.91 44.93
C GLU A 363 -1.23 -13.67 44.32
N LYS A 364 -1.49 -13.44 43.02
CA LYS A 364 -2.61 -14.07 42.29
C LYS A 364 -2.14 -15.27 41.47
N THR A 365 -3.01 -16.26 41.35
CA THR A 365 -2.75 -17.44 40.53
C THR A 365 -2.82 -17.11 39.04
N LEU A 366 -1.72 -17.38 38.36
CA LEU A 366 -1.57 -17.17 36.92
C LEU A 366 -2.09 -18.40 36.17
N THR A 367 -3.34 -18.35 35.70
CA THR A 367 -3.93 -19.43 34.91
C THR A 367 -3.54 -19.31 33.44
N ALA A 368 -3.53 -20.44 32.71
CA ALA A 368 -3.21 -20.45 31.28
C ALA A 368 -4.12 -19.50 30.47
N ALA A 369 -5.42 -19.46 30.78
CA ALA A 369 -6.38 -18.56 30.15
C ALA A 369 -5.95 -17.09 30.28
N LYS A 370 -5.55 -16.66 31.49
CA LYS A 370 -5.08 -15.28 31.72
C LYS A 370 -3.79 -14.98 30.96
N VAL A 371 -2.84 -15.91 30.93
CA VAL A 371 -1.56 -15.72 30.22
C VAL A 371 -1.78 -15.53 28.72
N PHE A 372 -2.49 -16.46 28.07
CA PHE A 372 -2.71 -16.42 26.64
C PHE A 372 -3.57 -15.23 26.21
N THR A 373 -4.61 -14.90 26.99
CA THR A 373 -5.45 -13.73 26.71
C THR A 373 -4.69 -12.43 26.90
N ALA A 374 -3.89 -12.28 27.96
CA ALA A 374 -3.07 -11.09 28.16
C ALA A 374 -2.04 -10.91 27.03
N LEU A 375 -1.38 -11.99 26.61
CA LEU A 375 -0.46 -11.97 25.45
C LEU A 375 -1.16 -11.51 24.16
N ALA A 376 -2.36 -12.04 23.90
CA ALA A 376 -3.14 -11.65 22.74
C ALA A 376 -3.53 -10.16 22.81
N LEU A 377 -3.95 -9.66 23.97
CA LEU A 377 -4.30 -8.25 24.17
C LEU A 377 -3.09 -7.31 24.06
N PHE A 378 -1.92 -7.70 24.58
CA PHE A 378 -0.68 -6.93 24.39
C PHE A 378 -0.31 -6.83 22.90
N ASN A 379 -0.47 -7.90 22.12
CA ASN A 379 -0.23 -7.86 20.68
C ASN A 379 -1.22 -6.94 19.95
N VAL A 380 -2.50 -6.93 20.35
CA VAL A 380 -3.50 -6.01 19.79
C VAL A 380 -3.18 -4.54 20.09
N LEU A 381 -2.55 -4.27 21.23
CA LEU A 381 -2.12 -2.93 21.62
C LEU A 381 -0.81 -2.48 20.93
N ARG A 382 -0.03 -3.40 20.36
CA ARG A 382 1.31 -3.11 19.81
C ARG A 382 1.28 -2.29 18.51
N ASP A 383 0.37 -2.61 17.60
CA ASP A 383 0.28 -1.88 16.32
C ASP A 383 -0.28 -0.46 16.45
N PRO A 384 -1.30 -0.18 17.31
CA PRO A 384 -1.81 1.17 17.49
C PRO A 384 -0.95 2.09 18.38
N LEU A 385 -0.08 1.52 19.23
CA LEU A 385 0.87 2.26 20.09
C LEU A 385 2.21 2.39 19.37
#